data_AF-A0A533XN70-F1
#
_entry.id   AF-A0A533XN70-F1
#
_cell.length_a   1.000
_cell.length_b   1.000
_cell.length_c   1.000
_cell.angle_alpha   90.00
_cell.angle_beta   90.00
_cell.angle_gamma   90.00
#
_symmetry.space_group_name_H-M   'P 1'
#
loop_
_entity.id
_entity.type
_entity.pdbx_description
1 polymer ?
#
loop_
_entity_poly.entity_id
_entity_poly.type
_entity_poly.pdbx_seq_one_letter_code
_entity_poly.pdbx_strand_id
1 'polypeptide(L)'
;WSGNIMSDPTLRVSSVEDLNANGFSTLTTQAHQDVIGNGVWEPSGSVKGGGYTGPTWRVVVKRTLETGDANDTQFKPGMSVPIAFAVWDGNNIERNGMKALSTWFTLKL
;
A
#
# COMPACT_ATOMS: atom_id res chain seq x y z
N TRP A 1 14.31 5.27 12.93
CA TRP A 1 13.57 4.20 13.64
C TRP A 1 12.52 4.88 14.51
N SER A 2 11.24 4.75 14.17
CA SER A 2 10.12 5.42 14.86
C SER A 2 9.48 4.57 15.97
N GLY A 3 10.13 3.46 16.38
CA GLY A 3 9.64 2.58 17.44
C GLY A 3 8.38 1.78 17.08
N ASN A 4 7.96 1.76 15.81
CA ASN A 4 6.86 0.90 15.36
C ASN A 4 7.38 -0.54 15.24
N ILE A 5 6.94 -1.43 16.13
CA ILE A 5 7.30 -2.86 16.09
C ILE A 5 6.87 -3.52 14.78
N MET A 6 5.81 -3.01 14.15
CA MET A 6 5.41 -3.46 12.82
C MET A 6 6.44 -3.06 11.77
N SER A 7 7.17 -1.94 11.93
CA SER A 7 8.21 -1.54 10.96
C SER A 7 9.55 -2.26 11.16
N ASP A 8 9.64 -3.25 12.06
CA ASP A 8 10.84 -4.07 12.22
C ASP A 8 10.95 -5.07 11.06
N PRO A 9 11.97 -4.95 10.19
CA PRO A 9 12.14 -5.87 9.07
C PRO A 9 12.47 -7.30 9.49
N THR A 10 12.91 -7.53 10.73
CA THR A 10 13.18 -8.87 11.26
C THR A 10 11.91 -9.61 11.70
N LEU A 11 10.82 -8.87 11.94
CA LEU A 11 9.52 -9.42 12.37
C LEU A 11 8.50 -9.50 11.24
N ARG A 12 8.79 -8.91 10.07
CA ARG A 12 7.90 -8.91 8.91
C ARG A 12 8.29 -9.97 7.88
N VAL A 13 7.29 -10.60 7.28
CA VAL A 13 7.44 -11.49 6.11
C VAL A 13 7.76 -10.71 4.83
N SER A 14 7.36 -9.44 4.75
CA SER A 14 7.44 -8.59 3.55
C SER A 14 7.58 -7.11 3.92
N SER A 15 8.08 -6.26 3.01
CA SER A 15 8.18 -4.81 3.24
C SER A 15 6.83 -4.09 3.20
N VAL A 16 5.79 -4.77 2.70
CA VAL A 16 4.38 -4.31 2.70
C VAL A 16 3.57 -5.17 3.66
N GLU A 17 2.43 -4.66 4.10
CA GLU A 17 1.57 -5.32 5.07
C GLU A 17 0.15 -5.45 4.49
N ASP A 18 -0.46 -6.62 4.68
CA ASP A 18 -1.84 -6.88 4.32
C ASP A 18 -2.77 -6.65 5.51
N LEU A 19 -3.82 -5.87 5.30
CA LEU A 19 -4.66 -5.27 6.34
C LEU A 19 -6.12 -5.23 5.90
N ASN A 20 -7.04 -5.54 6.82
CA ASN A 20 -8.46 -5.24 6.67
C ASN A 20 -8.92 -4.19 7.67
N ALA A 21 -10.02 -3.51 7.35
CA ALA A 21 -10.72 -2.61 8.25
C ALA A 21 -12.22 -2.66 8.01
N ASN A 22 -13.00 -2.57 9.09
CA ASN A 22 -14.45 -2.37 9.08
C ASN A 22 -14.76 -0.99 9.66
N GLY A 23 -14.37 0.06 8.94
CA GLY A 23 -14.48 1.46 9.39
C GLY A 23 -13.20 2.03 9.98
N PHE A 24 -13.28 3.24 10.54
CA PHE A 24 -12.12 3.92 11.12
C PHE A 24 -11.63 3.21 12.39
N SER A 25 -10.31 3.24 12.59
CA SER A 25 -9.63 2.66 13.77
C SER A 25 -9.74 1.14 13.95
N THR A 26 -10.23 0.40 12.96
CA THR A 26 -10.36 -1.07 13.00
C THR A 26 -9.34 -1.79 12.11
N LEU A 27 -8.30 -1.09 11.65
CA LEU A 27 -7.20 -1.67 10.87
C LEU A 27 -6.55 -2.83 11.63
N THR A 28 -6.56 -4.00 11.00
CA THR A 28 -6.08 -5.25 11.60
C THR A 28 -5.25 -6.00 10.56
N THR A 29 -4.05 -6.43 10.96
CA THR A 29 -3.15 -7.25 10.12
C THR A 29 -3.81 -8.59 9.81
N GLN A 30 -3.78 -8.99 8.54
CA GLN A 30 -4.25 -10.29 8.13
C GLN A 30 -3.31 -11.39 8.68
N ALA A 31 -3.88 -12.54 9.04
CA ALA A 31 -3.09 -13.69 9.47
C ALA A 31 -2.29 -14.31 8.31
N HIS A 32 -2.81 -14.20 7.09
CA HIS A 32 -2.16 -14.59 5.86
C HIS A 32 -1.60 -13.35 5.15
N GLN A 33 -0.34 -13.42 4.71
CA GLN A 33 0.33 -12.35 3.98
C GLN A 33 0.40 -12.75 2.50
N ASP A 34 -0.54 -12.26 1.71
CA ASP A 34 -0.64 -12.54 0.27
C ASP A 34 0.08 -11.53 -0.62
N VAL A 35 0.65 -10.49 -0.01
CA VAL A 35 1.19 -9.33 -0.73
C VAL A 35 2.68 -9.16 -0.48
N ILE A 36 3.43 -9.03 -1.59
CA ILE A 36 4.82 -8.61 -1.57
C ILE A 36 4.97 -7.22 -2.18
N GLY A 37 6.03 -6.53 -1.81
CA GLY A 37 6.30 -5.23 -2.40
C GLY A 37 7.72 -4.78 -2.20
N ASN A 38 8.02 -3.63 -2.78
CA ASN A 38 9.29 -2.95 -2.61
C ASN A 38 9.07 -1.45 -2.85
N GLY A 39 9.86 -0.62 -2.17
CA GLY A 39 9.90 0.82 -2.38
C GLY A 39 11.34 1.30 -2.53
N VAL A 40 11.58 2.17 -3.51
CA VAL A 40 12.87 2.86 -3.70
C VAL A 40 12.68 4.37 -3.71
N TRP A 41 13.58 5.08 -3.03
CA TRP A 41 13.64 6.52 -3.08
C TRP A 41 14.54 6.96 -4.23
N GLU A 42 14.00 7.78 -5.13
CA GLU A 42 14.70 8.32 -6.28
C GLU A 42 14.92 9.83 -6.10
N PRO A 43 16.09 10.27 -5.60
CA PRO A 43 16.32 11.68 -5.26
C PRO A 43 16.34 12.61 -6.48
N SER A 44 16.63 12.10 -7.68
CA SER A 44 16.59 12.85 -8.93
C SER A 44 15.20 12.89 -9.58
N GLY A 45 14.24 12.14 -9.04
CA GLY A 45 12.94 11.90 -9.65
C GLY A 45 12.91 10.74 -10.64
N SER A 46 11.69 10.40 -11.04
CA SER A 46 11.38 9.21 -11.84
C SER A 46 12.15 9.15 -13.14
N VAL A 47 13.15 8.27 -13.21
CA VAL A 47 13.97 8.04 -14.43
C VAL A 47 13.14 7.44 -15.56
N LYS A 48 12.01 6.77 -15.23
CA LYS A 48 11.07 6.19 -16.19
C LYS A 48 9.64 6.68 -15.93
N GLY A 49 9.18 7.63 -16.75
CA GLY A 49 7.76 7.84 -17.06
C GLY A 49 6.85 8.32 -15.92
N GLY A 50 7.31 9.25 -15.09
CA GLY A 50 6.45 9.92 -14.09
C GLY A 50 6.21 11.39 -14.46
N GLY A 51 4.99 11.89 -14.28
CA GLY A 51 4.65 13.32 -14.49
C GLY A 51 5.21 14.26 -13.42
N TYR A 52 5.95 13.75 -12.44
CA TYR A 52 6.58 14.52 -11.37
C TYR A 52 8.08 14.70 -11.62
N THR A 53 8.53 15.94 -11.56
CA THR A 53 9.94 16.32 -11.56
C THR A 53 10.43 16.48 -10.12
N GLY A 54 11.56 15.86 -9.77
CA GLY A 54 12.16 15.95 -8.43
C GLY A 54 12.00 14.67 -7.59
N PRO A 55 12.55 14.67 -6.35
CA PRO A 55 12.66 13.48 -5.52
C PRO A 55 11.33 12.74 -5.35
N THR A 56 11.32 11.42 -5.57
CA THR A 56 10.07 10.65 -5.53
C THR A 56 10.27 9.24 -4.99
N TRP A 57 9.22 8.71 -4.36
CA TRP A 57 9.14 7.28 -4.04
C TRP A 57 8.56 6.52 -5.24
N ARG A 58 9.20 5.41 -5.58
CA ARG A 58 8.60 4.39 -6.45
C ARG A 58 8.29 3.15 -5.64
N VAL A 59 7.02 2.78 -5.61
CA VAL A 59 6.54 1.62 -4.85
C VAL A 59 5.88 0.65 -5.82
N VAL A 60 6.23 -0.63 -5.69
CA VAL A 60 5.54 -1.73 -6.37
C VAL A 60 4.93 -2.62 -5.30
N VAL A 61 3.65 -2.92 -5.47
CA VAL A 61 2.90 -3.89 -4.67
C VAL A 61 2.42 -4.99 -5.63
N LYS A 62 2.62 -6.25 -5.25
CA LYS A 62 2.32 -7.41 -6.08
C LYS A 62 1.65 -8.48 -5.24
N ARG A 63 0.57 -9.04 -5.80
CA ARG A 63 -0.15 -10.22 -5.32
C ARG A 63 -0.70 -10.99 -6.52
N THR A 64 -1.16 -12.21 -6.30
CA THR A 64 -2.00 -12.90 -7.29
C THR A 64 -3.35 -12.21 -7.40
N LEU A 65 -3.99 -12.32 -8.58
CA LEU A 65 -5.32 -11.75 -8.81
C LEU A 65 -6.37 -12.44 -7.94
N GLU A 66 -6.24 -13.75 -7.76
CA GLU A 66 -7.05 -14.56 -6.85
C GLU A 66 -6.17 -15.13 -5.73
N THR A 67 -6.69 -15.12 -4.50
CA THR A 67 -6.05 -15.68 -3.31
C THR A 67 -7.00 -16.66 -2.62
N GLY A 68 -6.47 -17.49 -1.73
CA GLY A 68 -7.27 -18.41 -0.91
C GLY A 68 -7.91 -17.76 0.32
N ASP A 69 -7.56 -16.51 0.63
CA ASP A 69 -8.07 -15.79 1.81
C ASP A 69 -9.44 -15.17 1.52
N ALA A 70 -10.41 -15.43 2.41
CA ALA A 70 -11.77 -14.89 2.30
C ALA A 70 -11.85 -13.40 2.65
N ASN A 71 -10.85 -12.85 3.34
CA ASN A 71 -10.79 -11.43 3.69
C ASN A 71 -10.20 -10.57 2.56
N ASP A 72 -9.69 -11.21 1.52
CA ASP A 72 -9.09 -10.55 0.38
C ASP A 72 -10.10 -10.16 -0.70
N THR A 73 -9.85 -8.99 -1.30
CA THR A 73 -10.52 -8.62 -2.54
C THR A 73 -10.03 -9.51 -3.68
N GLN A 74 -10.95 -10.24 -4.29
CA GLN A 74 -10.67 -11.10 -5.44
C GLN A 74 -10.76 -10.29 -6.74
N PHE A 75 -9.72 -10.35 -7.56
CA PHE A 75 -9.62 -9.66 -8.84
C PHE A 75 -9.88 -10.66 -9.97
N LYS A 76 -11.07 -10.66 -10.57
CA LYS A 76 -11.40 -11.54 -11.70
C LYS A 76 -11.59 -10.76 -13.00
N PRO A 77 -11.27 -11.34 -14.17
CA PRO A 77 -11.50 -10.68 -15.46
C PRO A 77 -12.93 -10.16 -15.59
N GLY A 78 -13.08 -8.92 -16.07
CA GLY A 78 -14.37 -8.26 -16.25
C GLY A 78 -14.94 -7.57 -15.00
N MET A 79 -14.32 -7.73 -13.82
CA MET A 79 -14.74 -7.00 -12.62
C MET A 79 -14.37 -5.51 -12.69
N SER A 80 -15.21 -4.69 -12.06
CA SER A 80 -14.92 -3.29 -11.75
C SER A 80 -14.76 -3.15 -10.25
N VAL A 81 -13.54 -2.90 -9.79
CA VAL A 81 -13.19 -2.85 -8.37
C VAL A 81 -12.90 -1.42 -7.94
N PRO A 82 -13.55 -0.88 -6.90
CA PRO A 82 -13.22 0.44 -6.38
C PRO A 82 -11.84 0.40 -5.71
N ILE A 83 -10.99 1.37 -6.03
CA ILE A 83 -9.65 1.51 -5.45
C ILE A 83 -9.39 2.97 -5.07
N ALA A 84 -8.71 3.17 -3.95
CA ALA A 84 -8.22 4.48 -3.53
C ALA A 84 -6.81 4.34 -2.96
N PHE A 85 -6.09 5.45 -2.90
CA PHE A 85 -4.72 5.52 -2.41
C PHE A 85 -4.64 6.50 -1.25
N ALA A 86 -3.81 6.16 -0.27
CA ALA A 86 -3.47 7.02 0.84
C ALA A 86 -1.95 7.11 0.95
N VAL A 87 -1.43 8.33 1.16
CA VAL A 87 0.02 8.58 1.27
C VAL A 87 0.27 9.41 2.52
N TRP A 88 1.35 9.05 3.22
CA TRP A 88 1.81 9.72 4.42
C TRP A 88 3.18 10.35 4.15
N ASP A 89 3.30 11.67 4.33
CA ASP A 89 4.59 12.34 4.38
C ASP A 89 5.17 12.32 5.80
N GLY A 90 6.14 11.42 6.02
CA GLY A 90 6.83 11.31 7.30
C GLY A 90 7.63 12.55 7.71
N ASN A 91 8.08 13.38 6.76
CA ASN A 91 8.72 14.66 7.06
C ASN A 91 7.71 15.69 7.57
N ASN A 92 6.45 15.57 7.14
CA ASN A 92 5.30 16.31 7.68
C ASN A 92 4.66 15.62 8.91
N ILE A 93 5.33 14.61 9.49
CA ILE A 93 4.90 13.89 10.71
C ILE A 93 3.54 13.18 10.52
N GLU A 94 3.14 12.93 9.27
CA GLU A 94 1.90 12.24 8.96
C GLU A 94 1.97 10.77 9.39
N ARG A 95 0.91 10.31 10.07
CA ARG A 95 0.76 8.93 10.55
C ARG A 95 -0.70 8.59 10.80
N ASN A 96 -1.03 7.30 10.79
CA ASN A 96 -2.38 6.79 11.06
C ASN A 96 -3.44 7.48 10.18
N GLY A 97 -4.39 8.21 10.78
CA GLY A 97 -5.44 8.93 10.05
C GLY A 97 -4.98 10.24 9.40
N MET A 98 -3.81 10.78 9.77
CA MET A 98 -3.26 12.00 9.20
C MET A 98 -2.48 11.65 7.94
N LYS A 99 -3.11 11.85 6.77
CA LYS A 99 -2.63 11.44 5.45
C LYS A 99 -3.34 12.18 4.34
N ALA A 100 -2.71 12.24 3.17
CA ALA A 100 -3.40 12.59 1.94
C ALA A 100 -4.19 11.39 1.40
N LEU A 101 -5.38 11.64 0.85
CA LEU A 101 -6.26 10.64 0.26
C LEU A 101 -6.57 10.99 -1.18
N SER A 102 -6.59 9.99 -2.06
CA SER A 102 -7.19 10.14 -3.39
C SER A 102 -8.72 10.08 -3.32
N THR A 103 -9.38 10.44 -4.43
CA THR A 103 -10.75 9.98 -4.67
C THR A 103 -10.78 8.47 -4.94
N TRP A 104 -11.99 7.90 -4.98
CA TRP A 104 -12.19 6.54 -5.50
C TRP A 104 -12.00 6.52 -7.02
N PHE A 105 -11.27 5.52 -7.49
CA PHE A 105 -11.16 5.14 -8.89
C PHE A 105 -11.79 3.77 -9.12
N THR A 106 -12.09 3.47 -10.37
CA THR A 106 -12.54 2.13 -10.78
C THR A 106 -11.41 1.42 -11.50
N LEU A 107 -10.88 0.37 -10.88
CA LEU A 107 -9.99 -0.58 -11.53
C LEU A 107 -10.83 -1.54 -12.39
N LYS A 108 -10.58 -1.56 -13.70
CA LYS A 108 -11.17 -2.52 -14.63
C LYS A 108 -10.15 -3.62 -14.95
N LEU A 109 -10.54 -4.87 -14.79
CA LEU A 109 -9.73 -6.06 -15.04
C LEU A 109 -10.09 -6.75 -16.35
#